data_AF-A0A7N8WW97-F1
#
_entry.id   AF-A0A7N8WW97-F1
#
_cell.length_a   1.000
_cell.length_b   1.000
_cell.length_c   1.000
_cell.angle_alpha   90.00
_cell.angle_beta   90.00
_cell.angle_gamma   90.00
#
_symmetry.space_group_name_H-M   'P 1'
#
loop_
_entity.id
_entity.type
_entity.pdbx_description
1 polymer ?
#
loop_
_entity_poly.entity_id
_entity_poly.type
_entity_poly.pdbx_seq_one_letter_code
_entity_poly.pdbx_strand_id
1 'polypeptide(L)'
;STEPGLPEDHSTEPGLPADHSTEPGLPADHSTEPGLPADHSTEPGLPADHSTEPGLPVDHSTEPGLPADHSTEPGLPEDHSTEPGLPEDHSTEPGLPADHSTEPGLPADHSTEPGLPADHSTEPGLPADHSTEPGLPADHSTEPGLPEDHSTEPGLPADHSTEPGLPADHSTEPGLPADHSTEPGLPADHSTEPGLPADHSTEPGLPADHSTEPGLPADHST
;
A
#
# COMPACT_ATOMS: atom_id res chain seq x y z
N SER A 1 26.75 -33.05 9.58
CA SER A 1 25.88 -32.17 8.82
C SER A 1 24.92 -31.57 9.81
N THR A 2 25.21 -30.36 10.24
CA THR A 2 24.27 -29.56 11.02
C THR A 2 23.34 -28.99 9.97
N GLU A 3 22.11 -29.49 9.94
CA GLU A 3 21.01 -28.78 9.30
C GLU A 3 20.88 -27.48 10.09
N PRO A 4 21.07 -26.29 9.49
CA PRO A 4 20.66 -25.05 10.15
C PRO A 4 19.17 -25.19 10.39
N GLY A 5 18.75 -25.21 11.66
CA GLY A 5 17.33 -25.10 11.97
C GLY A 5 16.86 -23.72 11.52
N LEU A 6 15.63 -23.64 11.02
CA LEU A 6 14.93 -22.38 10.80
C LEU A 6 14.78 -21.72 12.18
N PRO A 7 15.26 -20.49 12.39
CA PRO A 7 14.89 -19.71 13.57
C PRO A 7 13.40 -19.35 13.44
N GLU A 8 12.62 -19.67 14.47
CA GLU A 8 11.24 -19.19 14.66
C GLU A 8 11.25 -18.49 16.02
N ASP A 9 10.97 -17.18 16.07
CA ASP A 9 10.78 -16.44 17.32
C ASP A 9 9.30 -16.07 17.54
N HIS A 10 8.91 -16.01 18.81
CA HIS A 10 7.59 -15.57 19.25
C HIS A 10 7.77 -14.59 20.42
N SER A 11 7.53 -13.30 20.16
CA SER A 11 7.64 -12.24 21.17
C SER A 11 6.27 -11.67 21.57
N THR A 12 6.21 -11.10 22.78
CA THR A 12 5.09 -10.27 23.24
C THR A 12 5.62 -9.30 24.28
N GLU A 13 5.91 -8.06 23.87
CA GLU A 13 6.45 -7.04 24.77
C GLU A 13 5.48 -5.87 24.98
N PRO A 14 4.99 -5.64 26.21
CA PRO A 14 4.17 -4.46 26.50
C PRO A 14 5.02 -3.26 26.94
N GLY A 15 4.85 -2.09 26.31
CA GLY A 15 5.45 -0.85 26.81
C GLY A 15 5.90 0.16 25.76
N LEU A 16 7.14 0.64 25.91
CA LEU A 16 7.86 1.46 24.93
C LEU A 16 9.11 0.68 24.50
N PRO A 17 8.95 -0.53 23.92
CA PRO A 17 10.08 -1.28 23.40
C PRO A 17 10.72 -0.49 22.25
N ALA A 18 12.01 -0.76 22.04
CA ALA A 18 12.73 -0.27 20.88
C ALA A 18 13.76 -1.34 20.55
N ASP A 19 13.54 -2.08 19.47
CA ASP A 19 14.43 -3.14 19.02
C ASP A 19 15.24 -2.70 17.77
N HIS A 20 16.37 -3.37 17.59
CA HIS A 20 17.19 -3.30 16.40
C HIS A 20 17.67 -4.71 16.06
N SER A 21 17.05 -5.34 15.06
CA SER A 21 17.38 -6.69 14.60
C SER A 21 18.18 -6.67 13.29
N THR A 22 18.89 -7.76 13.00
CA THR A 22 19.49 -8.01 11.68
C THR A 22 19.63 -9.51 11.53
N GLU A 23 18.66 -10.18 10.90
CA GLU A 23 18.65 -11.62 10.74
C GLU A 23 18.87 -12.05 9.28
N PRO A 24 19.96 -12.77 8.98
CA PRO A 24 20.16 -13.33 7.65
C PRO A 24 19.59 -14.74 7.53
N GLY A 25 18.76 -15.02 6.52
CA GLY A 25 18.40 -16.39 6.16
C GLY A 25 16.93 -16.60 5.79
N LEU A 26 16.28 -17.51 6.51
CA LEU A 26 14.86 -17.84 6.37
C LEU A 26 14.21 -17.73 7.76
N PRO A 27 14.24 -16.54 8.40
CA PRO A 27 13.54 -16.32 9.65
C PRO A 27 12.02 -16.39 9.43
N ALA A 28 11.31 -16.65 10.52
CA ALA A 28 9.86 -16.56 10.54
C ALA A 28 9.47 -16.07 11.94
N ASP A 29 9.08 -14.81 12.05
CA ASP A 29 8.80 -14.18 13.32
C ASP A 29 7.32 -13.87 13.52
N HIS A 30 6.91 -13.94 14.78
CA HIS A 30 5.56 -13.60 15.21
C HIS A 30 5.63 -12.70 16.46
N SER A 31 5.25 -11.44 16.31
CA SER A 31 5.29 -10.44 17.37
C SER A 31 3.89 -9.96 17.76
N THR A 32 3.78 -9.37 18.96
CA THR A 32 2.58 -8.62 19.38
C THR A 32 3.02 -7.58 20.40
N GLU A 33 3.06 -6.32 19.98
CA GLU A 33 3.68 -5.23 20.73
C GLU A 33 2.67 -4.11 21.04
N PRO A 34 1.97 -4.17 22.19
CA PRO A 34 1.06 -3.09 22.57
C PRO A 34 1.81 -1.90 23.17
N GLY A 35 1.62 -0.70 22.61
CA GLY A 35 2.15 0.53 23.20
C GLY A 35 2.62 1.58 22.20
N LEU A 36 3.84 2.07 22.38
CA LEU A 36 4.55 2.89 21.38
C LEU A 36 5.86 2.17 21.05
N PRO A 37 5.81 1.01 20.36
CA PRO A 37 7.01 0.34 19.88
C PRO A 37 7.72 1.22 18.85
N ALA A 38 9.02 0.99 18.67
CA ALA A 38 9.83 1.69 17.70
C ALA A 38 10.92 0.75 17.21
N ASP A 39 10.68 0.13 16.06
CA ASP A 39 11.51 -0.97 15.57
C ASP A 39 12.29 -0.59 14.31
N HIS A 40 13.36 -1.35 14.10
CA HIS A 40 14.30 -1.17 13.03
C HIS A 40 14.90 -2.52 12.65
N SER A 41 14.39 -3.13 11.59
CA SER A 41 14.83 -4.45 11.13
C SER A 41 15.72 -4.37 9.87
N THR A 42 16.48 -5.43 9.61
CA THR A 42 17.14 -5.63 8.31
C THR A 42 17.31 -7.11 8.05
N GLU A 43 16.49 -7.65 7.16
CA GLU A 43 16.20 -9.08 7.03
C GLU A 43 16.54 -9.57 5.60
N PRO A 44 17.81 -9.85 5.28
CA PRO A 44 18.15 -10.36 3.95
C PRO A 44 17.80 -11.86 3.82
N GLY A 45 16.94 -12.21 2.84
CA GLY A 45 16.65 -13.61 2.54
C GLY A 45 15.24 -13.89 2.04
N LEU A 46 14.57 -14.87 2.67
CA LEU A 46 13.13 -15.10 2.53
C LEU A 46 12.52 -15.07 3.94
N PRO A 47 12.46 -13.89 4.58
CA PRO A 47 11.76 -13.71 5.84
C PRO A 47 10.26 -13.91 5.64
N ALA A 48 9.54 -14.13 6.73
CA ALA A 48 8.09 -14.27 6.73
C ALA A 48 7.55 -13.84 8.10
N ASP A 49 7.06 -12.60 8.19
CA ASP A 49 6.73 -12.01 9.46
C ASP A 49 5.22 -11.79 9.66
N HIS A 50 4.83 -11.88 10.92
CA HIS A 50 3.45 -11.68 11.34
C HIS A 50 3.41 -10.82 12.59
N SER A 51 3.03 -9.55 12.43
CA SER A 51 2.99 -8.58 13.52
C SER A 51 1.56 -8.18 13.91
N THR A 52 1.41 -7.66 15.13
CA THR A 52 0.19 -6.99 15.58
C THR A 52 0.55 -5.93 16.62
N GLU A 53 0.52 -4.66 16.21
CA GLU A 53 0.99 -3.53 17.01
C GLU A 53 -0.11 -2.50 17.27
N PRO A 54 -0.89 -2.65 18.36
CA PRO A 54 -1.88 -1.63 18.71
C PRO A 54 -1.21 -0.44 19.39
N GLY A 55 -1.39 0.77 18.85
CA GLY A 55 -0.93 2.00 19.50
C GLY A 55 -0.47 3.11 18.57
N LEU A 56 0.74 3.62 18.80
CA LEU A 56 1.45 4.51 17.86
C LEU A 56 2.82 3.86 17.56
N PRO A 57 2.84 2.74 16.83
CA PRO A 57 4.07 2.10 16.40
C PRO A 57 4.79 2.99 15.39
N VAL A 58 6.10 2.75 15.26
CA VAL A 58 6.95 3.36 14.23
C VAL A 58 7.93 2.29 13.78
N ASP A 59 7.79 1.79 12.56
CA ASP A 59 8.72 0.79 12.00
C ASP A 59 9.57 1.37 10.86
N HIS A 60 10.77 0.81 10.74
CA HIS A 60 11.72 1.04 9.68
C HIS A 60 12.36 -0.28 9.29
N SER A 61 11.83 -0.93 8.26
CA SER A 61 12.32 -2.21 7.75
C SER A 61 13.22 -2.04 6.52
N THR A 62 14.02 -3.06 6.23
CA THR A 62 14.74 -3.19 4.96
C THR A 62 14.93 -4.67 4.65
N GLU A 63 14.22 -5.13 3.64
CA GLU A 63 13.93 -6.56 3.41
C GLU A 63 14.36 -6.99 1.99
N PRO A 64 15.67 -7.23 1.72
CA PRO A 64 16.08 -7.68 0.40
C PRO A 64 15.77 -9.16 0.18
N GLY A 65 14.97 -9.50 -0.84
CA GLY A 65 14.76 -10.89 -1.25
C GLY A 65 13.35 -11.23 -1.73
N LEU A 66 12.73 -12.24 -1.12
CA LEU A 66 11.31 -12.54 -1.28
C LEU A 66 10.68 -12.58 0.13
N PRO A 67 10.54 -11.40 0.77
CA PRO A 67 9.83 -11.30 2.05
C PRO A 67 8.34 -11.59 1.85
N ALA A 68 7.63 -11.85 2.94
CA ALA A 68 6.20 -12.09 2.92
C ALA A 68 5.60 -11.70 4.27
N ASP A 69 5.01 -10.52 4.34
CA ASP A 69 4.63 -9.93 5.61
C ASP A 69 3.13 -9.77 5.80
N HIS A 70 2.73 -9.86 7.07
CA HIS A 70 1.35 -9.79 7.50
C HIS A 70 1.24 -8.96 8.78
N SER A 71 0.85 -7.70 8.64
CA SER A 71 0.73 -6.76 9.76
C SER A 71 -0.73 -6.48 10.13
N THR A 72 -0.94 -6.00 11.35
CA THR A 72 -2.22 -5.43 11.78
C THR A 72 -1.95 -4.35 12.82
N GLU A 73 -2.18 -3.10 12.42
CA GLU A 73 -1.64 -1.90 13.04
C GLU A 73 -2.77 -0.93 13.47
N PRO A 74 -3.54 -1.19 14.55
CA PRO A 74 -4.59 -0.25 14.96
C PRO A 74 -4.00 0.99 15.63
N GLY A 75 -4.27 2.18 15.10
CA GLY A 75 -3.95 3.45 15.78
C GLY A 75 -3.45 4.57 14.87
N LEU A 76 -2.25 5.08 15.14
CA LEU A 76 -1.54 6.02 14.26
C LEU A 76 -0.13 5.45 14.00
N PRO A 77 -0.03 4.37 13.21
CA PRO A 77 1.27 3.84 12.79
C PRO A 77 1.99 4.85 11.87
N GLU A 78 3.31 4.70 11.78
CA GLU A 78 4.16 5.43 10.81
C GLU A 78 5.26 4.48 10.36
N ASP A 79 5.13 3.93 9.15
CA ASP A 79 6.03 2.90 8.66
C ASP A 79 6.85 3.37 7.46
N HIS A 80 8.11 2.94 7.43
CA HIS A 80 9.01 3.18 6.30
C HIS A 80 9.68 1.87 5.89
N SER A 81 9.27 1.32 4.75
CA SER A 81 9.84 0.09 4.21
C SER A 81 10.76 0.34 3.00
N THR A 82 11.64 -0.63 2.74
CA THR A 82 12.40 -0.70 1.47
C THR A 82 12.64 -2.16 1.13
N GLU A 83 11.94 -2.65 0.11
CA GLU A 83 11.85 -4.07 -0.21
C GLU A 83 12.28 -4.37 -1.66
N PRO A 84 13.59 -4.60 -1.90
CA PRO A 84 14.03 -5.03 -3.22
C PRO A 84 13.74 -6.52 -3.46
N GLY A 85 12.96 -6.84 -4.50
CA GLY A 85 12.81 -8.22 -4.96
C GLY A 85 11.42 -8.61 -5.44
N LEU A 86 10.82 -9.62 -4.81
CA LEU A 86 9.41 -10.02 -5.02
C LEU A 86 8.72 -10.10 -3.64
N PRO A 87 8.50 -8.96 -2.98
CA PRO A 87 7.75 -8.93 -1.73
C PRO A 87 6.27 -9.32 -1.95
N GLU A 88 5.60 -9.73 -0.88
CA GLU A 88 4.16 -10.01 -0.86
C GLU A 88 3.61 -9.60 0.51
N ASP A 89 2.95 -8.44 0.57
CA ASP A 89 2.54 -7.86 1.84
C ASP A 89 1.02 -7.80 1.99
N HIS A 90 0.54 -8.08 3.21
CA HIS A 90 -0.85 -7.86 3.58
C HIS A 90 -0.95 -7.06 4.87
N SER A 91 -1.40 -5.82 4.76
CA SER A 91 -1.61 -4.94 5.92
C SER A 91 -3.08 -4.71 6.24
N THR A 92 -3.37 -4.35 7.49
CA THR A 92 -4.68 -3.84 7.91
C THR A 92 -4.49 -2.78 8.98
N GLU A 93 -4.74 -1.53 8.61
CA GLU A 93 -4.40 -0.36 9.44
C GLU A 93 -5.61 0.54 9.71
N PRO A 94 -6.38 0.26 10.77
CA PRO A 94 -7.45 1.16 11.17
C PRO A 94 -6.90 2.40 11.88
N GLY A 95 -7.18 3.60 11.35
CA GLY A 95 -6.89 4.85 12.07
C GLY A 95 -6.42 6.02 11.20
N LEU A 96 -5.24 6.56 11.51
CA LEU A 96 -4.55 7.56 10.67
C LEU A 96 -3.12 7.04 10.42
N PRO A 97 -2.97 5.96 9.63
CA PRO A 97 -1.66 5.48 9.22
C PRO A 97 -0.96 6.48 8.31
N ALA A 98 0.35 6.31 8.14
CA ALA A 98 1.16 7.15 7.28
C ALA A 98 2.38 6.36 6.81
N ASP A 99 2.33 5.87 5.57
CA ASP A 99 3.29 4.90 5.09
C ASP A 99 4.17 5.43 3.97
N HIS A 100 5.41 4.95 3.98
CA HIS A 100 6.43 5.31 3.03
C HIS A 100 7.18 4.07 2.54
N SER A 101 6.76 3.51 1.40
CA SER A 101 7.41 2.34 0.80
C SER A 101 8.29 2.67 -0.41
N THR A 102 9.23 1.77 -0.71
CA THR A 102 10.01 1.78 -1.95
C THR A 102 10.34 0.35 -2.35
N GLU A 103 9.68 -0.13 -3.39
CA GLU A 103 9.69 -1.56 -3.77
C GLU A 103 10.12 -1.78 -5.23
N PRO A 104 11.43 -1.96 -5.47
CA PRO A 104 11.90 -2.33 -6.80
C PRO A 104 11.67 -3.83 -7.07
N GLY A 105 10.94 -4.18 -8.13
CA GLY A 105 10.83 -5.57 -8.56
C GLY A 105 9.48 -5.99 -9.11
N LEU A 106 8.89 -7.06 -8.55
CA LEU A 106 7.51 -7.45 -8.79
C LEU A 106 6.82 -7.59 -7.42
N PRO A 107 6.56 -6.47 -6.73
CA PRO A 107 5.80 -6.48 -5.48
C PRO A 107 4.33 -6.87 -5.72
N ALA A 108 3.64 -7.22 -4.66
CA ALA A 108 2.23 -7.59 -4.71
C ALA A 108 1.58 -7.33 -3.35
N ASP A 109 0.87 -6.20 -3.24
CA ASP A 109 0.42 -5.71 -1.94
C ASP A 109 -1.09 -5.71 -1.79
N HIS A 110 -1.56 -6.02 -0.58
CA HIS A 110 -2.96 -6.08 -0.22
C HIS A 110 -3.20 -5.29 1.06
N SER A 111 -3.73 -4.07 0.94
CA SER A 111 -3.98 -3.19 2.08
C SER A 111 -5.48 -3.06 2.38
N THR A 112 -5.80 -2.71 3.64
CA THR A 112 -7.15 -2.31 4.04
C THR A 112 -7.05 -1.26 5.12
N GLU A 113 -7.38 -0.03 4.75
CA GLU A 113 -7.05 1.17 5.53
C GLU A 113 -8.30 2.02 5.85
N PRO A 114 -9.07 1.70 6.91
CA PRO A 114 -10.18 2.54 7.31
C PRO A 114 -9.70 3.79 8.05
N GLY A 115 -10.00 4.99 7.54
CA GLY A 115 -9.75 6.23 8.28
C GLY A 115 -9.31 7.43 7.44
N LEU A 116 -8.18 8.04 7.82
CA LEU A 116 -7.51 9.09 7.02
C LEU A 116 -6.06 8.64 6.78
N PRO A 117 -5.84 7.60 5.96
CA PRO A 117 -4.50 7.17 5.59
C PRO A 117 -3.80 8.22 4.72
N ALA A 118 -2.48 8.09 4.59
CA ALA A 118 -1.67 8.99 3.79
C ALA A 118 -0.40 8.29 3.33
N ASP A 119 -0.43 7.76 2.11
CA ASP A 119 0.61 6.82 1.66
C ASP A 119 1.45 7.41 0.55
N HIS A 120 2.75 7.13 0.59
CA HIS A 120 3.65 7.45 -0.51
C HIS A 120 4.45 6.22 -0.91
N SER A 121 4.18 5.70 -2.10
CA SER A 121 4.92 4.57 -2.67
C SER A 121 5.79 4.98 -3.86
N THR A 122 6.80 4.16 -4.15
CA THR A 122 7.61 4.24 -5.37
C THR A 122 8.02 2.85 -5.80
N GLU A 123 7.40 2.35 -6.88
CA GLU A 123 7.50 0.95 -7.28
C GLU A 123 7.94 0.80 -8.73
N PRO A 124 9.26 0.71 -8.98
CA PRO A 124 9.76 0.39 -10.31
C PRO A 124 9.60 -1.10 -10.62
N GLY A 125 8.84 -1.47 -11.66
CA GLY A 125 8.75 -2.87 -12.07
C GLY A 125 7.44 -3.32 -12.69
N LEU A 126 6.89 -4.43 -12.19
CA LEU A 126 5.53 -4.90 -12.48
C LEU A 126 4.81 -5.10 -11.13
N PRO A 127 4.47 -4.00 -10.42
CA PRO A 127 3.70 -4.08 -9.19
C PRO A 127 2.27 -4.54 -9.46
N ALA A 128 1.58 -4.98 -8.41
CA ALA A 128 0.20 -5.46 -8.50
C ALA A 128 -0.52 -5.27 -7.16
N ASP A 129 -1.27 -4.17 -7.06
CA ASP A 129 -1.75 -3.70 -5.75
C ASP A 129 -3.26 -3.72 -5.63
N HIS A 130 -3.72 -4.12 -4.45
CA HIS A 130 -5.13 -4.24 -4.11
C HIS A 130 -5.43 -3.49 -2.81
N SER A 131 -5.98 -2.28 -2.94
CA SER A 131 -6.32 -1.44 -1.78
C SER A 131 -7.83 -1.33 -1.54
N THR A 132 -8.22 -1.10 -0.28
CA THR A 132 -9.58 -0.73 0.11
C THR A 132 -9.53 0.28 1.24
N GLU A 133 -9.86 1.54 0.94
CA GLU A 133 -9.69 2.66 1.87
C GLU A 133 -10.97 3.47 2.05
N PRO A 134 -11.79 3.13 3.06
CA PRO A 134 -12.93 3.94 3.43
C PRO A 134 -12.48 5.19 4.21
N GLY A 135 -12.81 6.39 3.72
CA GLY A 135 -12.63 7.62 4.50
C GLY A 135 -12.20 8.86 3.72
N LEU A 136 -11.07 9.47 4.10
CA LEU A 136 -10.42 10.56 3.35
C LEU A 136 -8.94 10.19 3.13
N PRO A 137 -8.65 9.20 2.28
CA PRO A 137 -7.28 8.83 1.94
C PRO A 137 -6.61 9.93 1.11
N ALA A 138 -5.27 9.86 1.01
CA ALA A 138 -4.48 10.83 0.28
C ALA A 138 -3.16 10.20 -0.19
N ASP A 139 -3.15 9.72 -1.44
CA ASP A 139 -2.09 8.83 -1.89
C ASP A 139 -1.22 9.45 -2.98
N HIS A 140 0.07 9.14 -2.91
CA HIS A 140 1.10 9.61 -3.81
C HIS A 140 1.94 8.44 -4.31
N SER A 141 1.62 7.92 -5.50
CA SER A 141 2.38 6.84 -6.13
C SER A 141 3.25 7.29 -7.30
N THR A 142 4.33 6.54 -7.57
CA THR A 142 5.17 6.69 -8.76
C THR A 142 5.65 5.33 -9.24
N GLU A 143 5.08 4.85 -10.34
CA GLU A 143 5.26 3.48 -10.81
C GLU A 143 5.70 3.39 -12.27
N PRO A 144 7.01 3.32 -12.52
CA PRO A 144 7.52 3.03 -13.85
C PRO A 144 7.39 1.54 -14.19
N GLY A 145 6.66 1.19 -15.26
CA GLY A 145 6.63 -0.19 -15.74
C GLY A 145 5.32 -0.68 -16.36
N LEU A 146 4.81 -1.82 -15.87
CA LEU A 146 3.48 -2.35 -16.20
C LEU A 146 2.74 -2.65 -14.87
N PRO A 147 2.30 -1.62 -14.14
CA PRO A 147 1.52 -1.80 -12.92
C PRO A 147 0.10 -2.35 -13.24
N GLU A 148 -0.52 -3.00 -12.26
CA GLU A 148 -1.91 -3.45 -12.30
C GLU A 148 -2.58 -3.19 -10.95
N ASP A 149 -3.42 -2.15 -10.88
CA ASP A 149 -3.98 -1.70 -9.61
C ASP A 149 -5.50 -1.89 -9.53
N HIS A 150 -5.96 -2.29 -8.35
CA HIS A 150 -7.37 -2.40 -8.01
C HIS A 150 -7.66 -1.66 -6.70
N SER A 151 -8.31 -0.50 -6.80
CA SER A 151 -8.70 0.28 -5.63
C SER A 151 -10.23 0.34 -5.44
N THR A 152 -10.65 0.43 -4.16
CA THR A 152 -12.02 0.75 -3.77
C THR A 152 -12.03 1.76 -2.64
N GLU A 153 -12.40 3.00 -2.96
CA GLU A 153 -12.30 4.14 -2.06
C GLU A 153 -13.64 4.88 -1.87
N PRO A 154 -14.44 4.50 -0.86
CA PRO A 154 -15.61 5.27 -0.48
C PRO A 154 -15.22 6.51 0.33
N GLY A 155 -15.52 7.73 -0.15
CA GLY A 155 -15.18 8.93 0.62
C GLY A 155 -14.95 10.23 -0.13
N LEU A 156 -13.91 10.97 0.30
CA LEU A 156 -13.32 12.10 -0.45
C LEU A 156 -11.82 11.82 -0.62
N PRO A 157 -11.44 10.86 -1.48
CA PRO A 157 -10.04 10.56 -1.76
C PRO A 157 -9.35 11.69 -2.53
N ALA A 158 -8.02 11.66 -2.56
CA ALA A 158 -7.21 12.69 -3.20
C ALA A 158 -5.86 12.15 -3.69
N ASP A 159 -5.82 11.69 -4.94
CA ASP A 159 -4.69 10.86 -5.39
C ASP A 159 -3.83 11.56 -6.44
N HIS A 160 -2.53 11.30 -6.36
CA HIS A 160 -1.56 11.76 -7.34
C HIS A 160 -0.68 10.60 -7.78
N SER A 161 -0.89 10.12 -9.01
CA SER A 161 -0.05 9.09 -9.62
C SER A 161 0.83 9.66 -10.74
N THR A 162 2.00 9.04 -10.93
CA THR A 162 2.84 9.20 -12.12
C THR A 162 3.30 7.85 -12.63
N GLU A 163 2.72 7.41 -13.75
CA GLU A 163 2.93 6.08 -14.31
C GLU A 163 3.42 6.08 -15.76
N PRO A 164 4.75 6.02 -15.98
CA PRO A 164 5.32 5.79 -17.30
C PRO A 164 5.24 4.29 -17.66
N GLY A 165 4.49 3.90 -18.70
CA GLY A 165 4.35 2.46 -18.95
C GLY A 165 3.20 1.98 -19.84
N LEU A 166 2.75 0.77 -19.54
CA LEU A 166 1.42 0.25 -19.94
C LEU A 166 0.66 -0.12 -18.64
N PRO A 167 0.18 0.88 -17.88
CA PRO A 167 -0.60 0.62 -16.66
C PRO A 167 -1.98 0.06 -16.99
N ALA A 168 -2.64 -0.53 -15.98
CA ALA A 168 -3.97 -1.11 -16.10
C ALA A 168 -4.74 -1.02 -14.77
N ASP A 169 -5.61 -0.02 -14.66
CA ASP A 169 -6.19 0.33 -13.36
C ASP A 169 -7.70 0.09 -13.31
N HIS A 170 -8.16 -0.36 -12.14
CA HIS A 170 -9.57 -0.58 -11.85
C HIS A 170 -9.94 0.10 -10.53
N SER A 171 -10.59 1.26 -10.62
CA SER A 171 -11.06 2.00 -9.44
C SER A 171 -12.60 1.96 -9.29
N THR A 172 -13.06 1.89 -8.04
CA THR A 172 -14.45 2.17 -7.66
C THR A 172 -14.49 3.21 -6.53
N GLU A 173 -14.90 4.43 -6.87
CA GLU A 173 -14.92 5.57 -5.95
C GLU A 173 -16.31 6.23 -5.80
N PRO A 174 -17.09 5.82 -4.79
CA PRO A 174 -18.29 6.54 -4.38
C PRO A 174 -17.92 7.80 -3.58
N GLY A 175 -18.16 9.01 -4.08
CA GLY A 175 -17.68 10.20 -3.35
C GLY A 175 -17.60 11.54 -4.07
N LEU A 176 -16.68 12.39 -3.58
CA LEU A 176 -16.16 13.55 -4.31
C LEU A 176 -14.63 13.37 -4.45
N PRO A 177 -14.16 12.51 -5.35
CA PRO A 177 -12.73 12.26 -5.55
C PRO A 177 -12.03 13.44 -6.24
N ALA A 178 -10.71 13.51 -6.12
CA ALA A 178 -9.87 14.57 -6.67
C ALA A 178 -8.51 14.06 -7.15
N ASP A 179 -8.43 13.61 -8.41
CA ASP A 179 -7.25 12.92 -8.92
C ASP A 179 -6.39 13.73 -9.87
N HIS A 180 -5.09 13.46 -9.80
CA HIS A 180 -4.08 14.03 -10.68
C HIS A 180 -3.15 12.93 -11.19
N SER A 181 -3.43 12.40 -12.39
CA SER A 181 -2.57 11.42 -13.05
C SER A 181 -1.68 12.03 -14.15
N THR A 182 -0.46 11.50 -14.27
CA THR A 182 0.42 11.72 -15.44
C THR A 182 0.93 10.39 -15.99
N GLU A 183 0.38 9.98 -17.13
CA GLU A 183 0.66 8.69 -17.77
C GLU A 183 1.24 8.81 -19.20
N PRO A 184 2.56 8.78 -19.36
CA PRO A 184 3.19 8.59 -20.66
C PRO A 184 3.15 7.10 -21.07
N GLY A 185 2.23 6.69 -21.94
CA GLY A 185 2.09 5.25 -22.21
C GLY A 185 1.00 4.77 -23.17
N LEU A 186 0.59 3.51 -23.00
CA LEU A 186 -0.68 2.98 -23.51
C LEU A 186 -1.50 2.47 -22.30
N PRO A 187 -2.13 3.38 -21.54
CA PRO A 187 -2.92 3.01 -20.35
C PRO A 187 -4.26 2.36 -20.71
N ALA A 188 -4.84 1.65 -19.74
CA ALA A 188 -6.10 0.93 -19.87
C ALA A 188 -6.90 0.97 -18.57
N ASP A 189 -7.85 1.90 -18.47
CA ASP A 189 -8.46 2.24 -17.18
C ASP A 189 -9.96 1.93 -17.15
N HIS A 190 -10.40 1.47 -15.99
CA HIS A 190 -11.77 1.08 -15.71
C HIS A 190 -12.27 1.69 -14.40
N SER A 191 -12.87 2.88 -14.48
CA SER A 191 -13.37 3.60 -13.30
C SER A 191 -14.89 3.58 -13.18
N THR A 192 -15.39 3.39 -11.95
CA THR A 192 -16.80 3.55 -11.59
C THR A 192 -16.97 4.58 -10.48
N GLU A 193 -17.47 5.77 -10.82
CA GLU A 193 -17.59 6.89 -9.88
C GLU A 193 -19.05 7.36 -9.69
N PRO A 194 -19.71 6.94 -8.60
CA PRO A 194 -20.95 7.57 -8.16
C PRO A 194 -20.65 8.88 -7.39
N GLY A 195 -20.55 10.03 -8.08
CA GLY A 195 -20.07 11.26 -7.40
C GLY A 195 -20.09 12.57 -8.19
N LEU A 196 -19.42 13.61 -7.67
CA LEU A 196 -18.97 14.77 -8.45
C LEU A 196 -17.43 14.79 -8.42
N PRO A 197 -16.76 14.17 -9.41
CA PRO A 197 -15.31 14.07 -9.44
C PRO A 197 -14.62 15.36 -9.90
N ALA A 198 -13.34 15.51 -9.58
CA ALA A 198 -12.47 16.57 -10.06
C ALA A 198 -11.12 15.99 -10.53
N ASP A 199 -11.06 15.56 -11.79
CA ASP A 199 -9.88 14.91 -12.39
C ASP A 199 -9.03 15.87 -13.25
N HIS A 200 -7.71 15.75 -13.12
CA HIS A 200 -6.68 16.36 -13.95
C HIS A 200 -5.65 15.34 -14.49
N SER A 201 -6.02 14.65 -15.57
CA SER A 201 -5.14 13.70 -16.27
C SER A 201 -4.30 14.31 -17.42
N THR A 202 -3.03 13.91 -17.52
CA THR A 202 -2.12 14.24 -18.65
C THR A 202 -1.54 12.98 -19.29
N GLU A 203 -2.07 12.60 -20.47
CA GLU A 203 -1.67 11.36 -21.15
C GLU A 203 -1.03 11.57 -22.53
N PRO A 204 0.30 11.48 -22.64
CA PRO A 204 0.99 11.38 -23.93
C PRO A 204 0.92 9.94 -24.53
N GLY A 205 -0.27 9.46 -24.93
CA GLY A 205 -0.47 8.04 -25.28
C GLY A 205 -1.60 7.70 -26.27
N LEU A 206 -1.86 6.40 -26.49
CA LEU A 206 -3.14 5.90 -27.05
C LEU A 206 -3.89 5.18 -25.91
N PRO A 207 -4.78 5.86 -25.19
CA PRO A 207 -5.47 5.30 -24.04
C PRO A 207 -6.67 4.43 -24.42
N ALA A 208 -7.07 3.55 -23.52
CA ALA A 208 -8.30 2.75 -23.59
C ALA A 208 -9.10 2.89 -22.28
N ASP A 209 -9.85 3.99 -22.13
CA ASP A 209 -10.66 4.28 -20.94
C ASP A 209 -12.11 3.80 -21.07
N HIS A 210 -12.61 3.21 -19.99
CA HIS A 210 -13.98 2.77 -19.79
C HIS A 210 -14.58 3.27 -18.45
N SER A 211 -14.89 4.56 -18.39
CA SER A 211 -15.59 5.18 -17.25
C SER A 211 -17.12 4.96 -17.23
N THR A 212 -17.68 4.62 -16.06
CA THR A 212 -19.13 4.56 -15.82
C THR A 212 -19.56 5.52 -14.70
N GLU A 213 -20.35 6.54 -15.03
CA GLU A 213 -20.90 7.52 -14.07
C GLU A 213 -22.44 7.35 -13.95
N PRO A 214 -22.96 6.68 -12.90
CA PRO A 214 -24.40 6.62 -12.64
C PRO A 214 -24.89 7.96 -12.06
N GLY A 215 -25.26 8.92 -12.91
CA GLY A 215 -25.79 10.21 -12.47
C GLY A 215 -27.07 10.12 -11.63
N LEU A 216 -27.21 10.99 -10.62
CA LEU A 216 -28.50 11.29 -9.99
C LEU A 216 -29.47 11.84 -11.05
N PRO A 217 -30.77 11.47 -11.03
CA PRO A 217 -31.72 12.02 -12.00
C PRO A 217 -31.77 13.54 -11.86
N ALA A 218 -31.47 14.25 -12.95
CA ALA A 218 -31.72 15.68 -13.05
C ALA A 218 -33.22 15.91 -12.82
N ASP A 219 -33.59 16.52 -11.69
CA ASP A 219 -34.93 17.07 -11.51
C ASP A 219 -35.07 18.26 -12.46
N HIS A 220 -35.58 17.98 -13.66
CA HIS A 220 -36.01 19.00 -14.60
C HIS A 220 -37.23 19.73 -14.02
N SER A 221 -36.97 20.85 -13.33
CA SER A 221 -37.96 21.90 -13.22
C SER A 221 -38.11 22.63 -14.57
N THR A 222 -39.36 22.63 -15.05
CA THR A 222 -39.99 23.21 -16.26
C THR A 222 -39.91 22.42 -17.57
#